data_AF-A0A3D3ET56-F1
#
_entry.id   AF-A0A3D3ET56-F1
#
_cell.length_a   1.000
_cell.length_b   1.000
_cell.length_c   1.000
_cell.angle_alpha   90.00
_cell.angle_beta   90.00
_cell.angle_gamma   90.00
#
_symmetry.space_group_name_H-M   'P 1'
#
loop_
_entity.id
_entity.type
_entity.pdbx_description
1 polymer ?
#
loop_
_entity_poly.entity_id
_entity_poly.type
_entity_poly.pdbx_seq_one_letter_code
_entity_poly.pdbx_strand_id
1 'polypeptide(L)' 'ISNPVAEKVAITNGILSTTKKDKYLHGFGTKNMKQSVEKYLGTVTYENVDQMFTVHIAMKNR' A
#
# COMPACT_ATOMS: atom_id res chain seq x y z
N ILE A 1 2.20 9.40 -3.44
CA ILE A 1 3.02 8.76 -4.51
C ILE A 1 2.05 7.99 -5.39
N SER A 2 2.14 8.06 -6.72
CA SER A 2 1.22 7.37 -7.63
C SER A 2 1.96 6.69 -8.78
N ASN A 3 1.50 5.51 -9.19
CA ASN A 3 2.07 4.74 -10.30
C ASN A 3 0.94 4.08 -11.13
N PRO A 4 0.97 4.16 -12.47
CA PRO A 4 0.01 3.45 -13.31
C PRO A 4 0.14 1.93 -13.13
N VAL A 5 -0.98 1.23 -13.24
CA VAL A 5 -1.06 -0.23 -13.15
C VAL A 5 -1.83 -0.80 -14.33
N ALA A 6 -1.36 -1.94 -14.85
CA ALA A 6 -2.03 -2.64 -15.94
C ALA A 6 -3.31 -3.38 -15.49
N GLU A 7 -3.39 -3.72 -14.20
CA GLU A 7 -4.50 -4.47 -13.62
C GLU A 7 -4.98 -3.81 -12.34
N LYS A 8 -6.26 -4.00 -12.02
CA LYS A 8 -6.85 -3.49 -10.78
C LYS A 8 -6.16 -4.12 -9.57
N VAL A 9 -5.73 -3.27 -8.64
CA VAL A 9 -5.10 -3.73 -7.40
C VAL A 9 -6.18 -4.07 -6.39
N ALA A 10 -6.19 -5.30 -5.87
CA ALA A 10 -7.13 -5.70 -4.83
C ALA A 10 -6.67 -5.14 -3.47
N ILE A 11 -7.46 -4.25 -2.88
CA ILE A 11 -7.23 -3.67 -1.56
C ILE A 11 -8.37 -4.12 -0.66
N THR A 12 -8.06 -4.92 0.36
CA THR A 12 -9.05 -5.44 1.32
C THR A 12 -8.64 -5.01 2.72
N ASN A 13 -9.50 -4.28 3.43
CA ASN A 13 -9.23 -3.75 4.77
C ASN A 13 -7.89 -3.00 4.89
N GLY A 14 -7.52 -2.21 3.87
CA GLY A 14 -6.26 -1.45 3.83
C GLY A 14 -5.02 -2.32 3.62
N ILE A 15 -5.19 -3.60 3.30
CA ILE A 15 -4.11 -4.54 2.96
C ILE A 15 -4.16 -4.80 1.46
N LEU A 16 -3.01 -4.64 0.82
CA LEU A 16 -2.82 -5.01 -0.59
C LEU A 16 -2.83 -6.53 -0.69
N SER A 17 -3.85 -7.05 -1.36
CA SER A 17 -3.99 -8.46 -1.67
C SER A 17 -3.57 -8.68 -3.12
N THR A 18 -2.71 -9.67 -3.36
CA THR A 18 -2.27 -10.01 -4.71
C THR A 18 -2.75 -11.40 -5.10
N THR A 19 -3.09 -11.58 -6.37
CA THR A 19 -3.46 -12.87 -6.96
C THR A 19 -2.26 -13.62 -7.54
N LYS A 20 -1.09 -12.97 -7.64
CA LYS A 20 0.15 -13.55 -8.18
C LYS A 20 0.59 -14.78 -7.37
N LYS A 21 1.18 -15.77 -8.03
CA LYS A 21 1.54 -17.08 -7.44
C LYS A 21 2.38 -16.96 -6.16
N ASP A 22 3.20 -15.90 -6.06
CA ASP A 22 4.11 -15.61 -4.95
C ASP A 22 3.54 -14.63 -3.90
N LYS A 23 2.27 -14.80 -3.52
CA LYS A 23 1.55 -13.91 -2.58
C LYS A 23 2.29 -13.67 -1.25
N TYR A 24 3.08 -14.63 -0.81
CA TYR A 24 3.84 -14.54 0.44
C TYR A 24 5.08 -13.65 0.33
N LEU A 25 5.75 -13.67 -0.83
CA LEU A 25 6.91 -12.81 -1.11
C LEU A 25 6.47 -11.41 -1.54
N HIS A 26 5.34 -11.34 -2.24
CA HIS A 26 4.81 -10.11 -2.81
C HIS A 26 3.93 -9.38 -1.77
N GLY A 27 4.56 -8.46 -1.04
CA GLY A 27 3.89 -7.66 -0.01
C GLY A 27 4.81 -7.24 1.14
N PHE A 28 6.02 -7.79 1.23
CA PHE A 28 6.99 -7.38 2.24
C PHE A 28 7.32 -5.90 2.17
N GLY A 29 7.52 -5.33 0.97
CA GLY A 29 7.79 -3.89 0.82
C GLY A 29 6.67 -3.02 1.41
N THR A 30 5.41 -3.34 1.10
CA THR A 30 4.24 -2.58 1.59
C THR A 30 3.96 -2.84 3.08
N LYS A 31 4.24 -4.05 3.57
CA LYS A 31 4.17 -4.39 4.99
C LYS A 31 5.24 -3.64 5.80
N ASN A 32 6.47 -3.59 5.29
CA ASN A 32 7.60 -2.88 5.91
C ASN A 32 7.33 -1.37 5.92
N MET A 33 6.77 -0.82 4.84
CA MET A 33 6.33 0.59 4.80
C MET A 33 5.30 0.87 5.89
N LYS A 34 4.25 0.04 6.00
CA LYS A 34 3.23 0.19 7.05
C LYS A 34 3.83 0.15 8.45
N GLN A 35 4.65 -0.85 8.76
CA GLN A 35 5.32 -0.97 10.06
C GLN A 35 6.22 0.23 10.36
N SER A 36 6.94 0.73 9.34
CA SER A 36 7.82 1.90 9.49
C SER A 36 7.01 3.16 9.77
N VAL A 37 5.93 3.40 9.04
CA VAL A 37 5.06 4.56 9.23
C VAL A 37 4.35 4.50 10.60
N GLU A 38 3.84 3.34 11.01
CA GLU A 38 3.22 3.11 12.32
C GLU A 38 4.19 3.36 13.48
N LYS A 39 5.47 2.96 13.34
CA LYS A 39 6.53 3.23 14.34
C LYS A 39 6.67 4.73 14.65
N TYR A 40 6.44 5.59 13.66
CA TYR A 40 6.51 7.04 13.82
C TYR A 40 5.13 7.70 14.02
N LEU A 41 4.13 6.93 14.47
CA LEU A 41 2.75 7.40 14.70
C LEU A 41 2.10 8.02 13.45
N GLY A 42 2.55 7.59 12.27
CA GLY A 42 1.93 7.94 11.00
C GLY A 42 0.87 6.92 10.58
N THR A 43 0.25 7.15 9.43
CA THR A 43 -0.70 6.24 8.79
C THR A 43 -0.40 6.13 7.31
N VAL A 44 -0.49 4.92 6.75
CA VAL A 44 -0.40 4.67 5.31
C VAL A 44 -1.74 4.15 4.80
N THR A 45 -2.19 4.68 3.67
CA THR A 45 -3.37 4.19 2.95
C THR A 45 -3.07 4.02 1.47
N TYR A 46 -3.85 3.15 0.84
CA TYR A 46 -3.67 2.76 -0.56
C TYR A 46 -4.97 2.99 -1.31
N GLU A 47 -4.85 3.48 -2.53
CA GLU A 47 -5.97 3.74 -3.43
C GLU A 47 -5.65 3.19 -4.83
N ASN A 48 -6.68 2.72 -5.53
CA ASN A 48 -6.58 2.34 -6.94
C ASN A 48 -7.77 2.89 -7.71
N VAL A 49 -7.59 4.03 -8.37
CA VAL A 49 -8.61 4.76 -9.13
C VAL A 49 -8.05 5.02 -10.53
N ASP A 50 -8.86 4.85 -11.57
CA ASP A 50 -8.50 5.12 -12.97
C ASP A 50 -7.18 4.49 -13.43
N GLN A 51 -6.95 3.22 -13.07
CA GLN A 51 -5.70 2.49 -13.35
C GLN A 51 -4.44 3.13 -12.74
N MET A 52 -4.61 4.02 -11.78
CA MET A 52 -3.54 4.62 -10.99
C MET A 52 -3.54 4.03 -9.60
N PHE A 53 -2.41 3.45 -9.20
CA PHE A 53 -2.17 3.03 -7.82
C PHE A 53 -1.54 4.20 -7.05
N THR A 54 -2.19 4.63 -5.98
CA THR A 54 -1.76 5.75 -5.15
C THR A 54 -1.49 5.29 -3.73
N VAL A 55 -0.39 5.79 -3.16
CA VAL A 55 0.02 5.61 -1.77
C VAL A 55 -0.02 6.97 -1.08
N HIS A 56 -0.80 7.05 -0.01
CA HIS A 56 -0.85 8.22 0.88
C HIS A 56 -0.17 7.87 2.19
N ILE A 57 0.75 8.73 2.63
CA ILE A 57 1.44 8.61 3.92
C ILE A 57 1.16 9.91 4.66
N ALA A 58 0.51 9.80 5.82
CA ALA A 58 0.28 10.90 6.73
C ALA A 58 1.17 10.71 7.96
N MET A 59 1.90 11.75 8.35
CA MET A 59 2.76 11.73 9.52
C MET A 59 2.20 12.71 10.55
N LYS A 60 2.27 12.36 11.83
CA LYS A 60 1.88 13.27 12.90
C LYS A 60 2.89 14.42 12.97
N ASN A 61 2.43 15.65 12.75
CA ASN A 61 3.23 16.84 13.00
C ASN A 61 3.30 17.08 14.52
N ARG A 62 4.50 17.39 15.04
CA ARG A 62 4.71 17.67 16.47
C ARG A 62 4.53 19.15 16.77
#